data_AF-A0A7J7JSP3-F1
#
_entry.id   AF-A0A7J7JSP3-F1
#
_cell.length_a   1.000
_cell.length_b   1.000
_cell.length_c   1.000
_cell.angle_alpha   90.00
_cell.angle_beta   90.00
_cell.angle_gamma   90.00
#
_symmetry.space_group_name_H-M   'P 1'
#
loop_
_entity.id
_entity.type
_entity.pdbx_description
1 polymer ?
#
loop_
_entity_poly.entity_id
_entity_poly.type
_entity_poly.pdbx_seq_one_letter_code
_entity_poly.pdbx_strand_id
1 'polypeptide(L)'
;MLHACLIAVSITGPVYGGFILEARDTNGQGVGMFDSTNLPAGSQAGPCMSKYVFLSHMTIACLLLTSVTHNNPDPKTNLTFTWKQPSSFTGSLHFQGAVAVDHDTYWVNIMSSEVAQLQGSVAKTTPSDAQKLSSSGCYIMLSICVFSLFKFFAQ
;
A
#
# COMPACT_ATOMS: atom_id res chain seq x y z
N MET A 1 -8.96 -24.42 4.73
CA MET A 1 -8.82 -23.32 3.75
C MET A 1 -8.14 -22.15 4.44
N LEU A 2 -7.01 -21.67 3.91
CA LEU A 2 -6.38 -20.44 4.41
C LEU A 2 -7.15 -19.25 3.82
N HIS A 3 -7.79 -18.44 4.67
CA HIS A 3 -8.44 -17.22 4.22
C HIS A 3 -7.38 -16.20 3.81
N ALA A 4 -7.48 -15.67 2.60
CA ALA A 4 -6.60 -14.59 2.16
C ALA A 4 -6.91 -13.32 2.96
N CYS A 5 -5.87 -12.63 3.41
CA CYS A 5 -6.02 -11.38 4.15
C CYS A 5 -6.23 -10.21 3.17
N LEU A 6 -7.32 -9.46 3.32
CA LEU A 6 -7.60 -8.27 2.52
C LEU A 6 -7.42 -7.00 3.38
N ILE A 7 -6.76 -6.00 2.81
CA ILE A 7 -6.51 -4.71 3.45
C ILE A 7 -7.00 -3.63 2.50
N ALA A 8 -7.83 -2.73 2.99
CA ALA A 8 -8.28 -1.56 2.25
C ALA A 8 -7.30 -0.42 2.50
N VAL A 9 -6.78 0.17 1.42
CA VAL A 9 -5.71 1.18 1.45
C VAL A 9 -6.19 2.43 0.72
N SER A 10 -6.30 3.55 1.43
CA SER A 10 -6.84 4.80 0.91
C SER A 10 -5.78 5.88 0.76
N ILE A 11 -5.74 6.56 -0.39
CA ILE A 11 -4.95 7.78 -0.60
C ILE A 11 -5.84 8.99 -0.31
N THR A 12 -5.72 9.57 0.89
CA THR A 12 -6.56 10.68 1.36
C THR A 12 -5.78 11.99 1.38
N GLY A 13 -6.40 13.06 0.87
CA GLY A 13 -5.67 14.28 0.57
C GLY A 13 -6.49 15.29 -0.25
N PRO A 14 -5.83 16.37 -0.71
CA PRO A 14 -6.36 17.24 -1.75
C PRO A 14 -6.58 16.48 -3.07
N VAL A 15 -7.10 17.17 -4.08
CA VAL A 15 -7.27 16.62 -5.43
C VAL A 15 -5.89 16.38 -6.08
N TYR A 16 -5.76 15.29 -6.84
CA TYR A 16 -4.55 14.94 -7.59
C TYR A 16 -4.85 14.36 -8.97
N GLY A 17 -3.96 14.58 -9.95
CA GLY A 17 -4.07 13.99 -11.28
C GLY A 17 -3.39 12.62 -11.38
N GLY A 18 -2.22 12.47 -10.74
CA GLY A 18 -1.39 11.27 -10.80
C GLY A 18 -1.05 10.71 -9.42
N PHE A 19 -0.79 9.40 -9.35
CA PHE A 19 -0.29 8.73 -8.15
C PHE A 19 0.43 7.43 -8.51
N ILE A 20 1.25 6.93 -7.60
CA ILE A 20 1.70 5.55 -7.50
C ILE A 20 1.67 5.10 -6.03
N LEU A 21 1.28 3.86 -5.80
CA LEU A 21 1.17 3.24 -4.48
C LEU A 21 1.66 1.79 -4.54
N GLU A 22 2.48 1.39 -3.57
CA GLU A 22 3.10 0.08 -3.47
C GLU A 22 3.06 -0.41 -2.02
N ALA A 23 3.02 -1.73 -1.82
CA ALA A 23 3.25 -2.33 -0.51
C ALA A 23 4.68 -2.86 -0.42
N ARG A 24 5.43 -2.48 0.60
CA ARG A 24 6.85 -2.85 0.76
C ARG A 24 7.15 -3.43 2.14
N ASP A 25 7.99 -4.47 2.20
CA ASP A 25 8.52 -5.00 3.45
C ASP A 25 9.58 -4.07 4.08
N THR A 26 10.13 -4.49 5.22
CA THR A 26 11.23 -3.79 5.90
C THR A 26 12.54 -3.72 5.11
N ASN A 27 12.70 -4.56 4.08
CA ASN A 27 13.84 -4.56 3.14
C ASN A 27 13.55 -3.73 1.88
N GLY A 28 12.38 -3.08 1.79
CA GLY A 28 11.92 -2.32 0.63
C GLY A 28 11.48 -3.17 -0.56
N GLN A 29 11.31 -4.50 -0.41
CA GLN A 29 10.82 -5.39 -1.47
C GLN A 29 9.31 -5.28 -1.62
N GLY A 30 8.80 -5.35 -2.85
CA GLY A 30 7.35 -5.34 -3.12
C GLY A 30 6.66 -6.60 -2.59
N VAL A 31 5.53 -6.44 -1.89
CA VAL A 31 4.79 -7.55 -1.25
C VAL A 31 3.33 -7.55 -1.68
N GLY A 32 2.75 -8.74 -1.85
CA GLY A 32 1.32 -8.90 -2.07
C GLY A 32 0.87 -8.53 -3.48
N MET A 33 -0.41 -8.20 -3.59
CA MET A 33 -1.04 -7.90 -4.86
C MET A 33 -2.26 -7.01 -4.63
N PHE A 34 -2.39 -5.92 -5.38
CA PHE A 34 -3.64 -5.18 -5.45
C PHE A 34 -4.68 -5.93 -6.28
N ASP A 35 -5.94 -5.86 -5.87
CA ASP A 35 -7.06 -6.48 -6.60
C ASP A 35 -7.33 -5.73 -7.90
N SER A 36 -6.82 -6.26 -9.00
CA SER A 36 -7.01 -5.71 -10.34
C SER A 36 -8.43 -5.85 -10.88
N THR A 37 -9.31 -6.62 -10.22
CA THR A 37 -10.70 -6.79 -10.63
C THR A 37 -11.61 -5.70 -10.05
N ASN A 38 -11.16 -4.98 -9.02
CA ASN A 38 -11.93 -3.95 -8.32
C ASN A 38 -11.06 -2.71 -8.05
N LEU A 39 -10.62 -2.07 -9.14
CA LEU A 39 -9.86 -0.83 -9.11
C LEU A 39 -10.77 0.40 -9.30
N PRO A 40 -10.54 1.52 -8.59
CA PRO A 40 -11.22 2.78 -8.85
C PRO A 40 -11.04 3.29 -10.29
N ALA A 41 -11.99 4.06 -10.78
CA ALA A 41 -11.87 4.74 -12.07
C ALA A 41 -10.61 5.63 -12.14
N GLY A 42 -9.97 5.70 -13.31
CA GLY A 42 -8.72 6.44 -13.49
C GLY A 42 -7.46 5.74 -12.96
N SER A 43 -7.55 4.46 -12.55
CA SER A 43 -6.42 3.68 -12.03
C SER A 43 -6.18 2.35 -12.76
N GLN A 44 -4.97 1.81 -12.58
CA GLN A 44 -4.50 0.53 -13.11
C GLN A 44 -3.51 -0.11 -12.13
N ALA A 45 -3.46 -1.43 -12.07
CA ALA A 45 -2.47 -2.17 -11.30
C ALA A 45 -1.28 -2.59 -12.18
N GLY A 46 -0.08 -2.66 -11.59
CA GLY A 46 1.15 -2.94 -12.32
C GLY A 46 2.22 -3.63 -11.48
N PRO A 47 3.36 -3.98 -12.11
CA PRO A 47 4.53 -4.50 -11.40
C PRO A 47 5.16 -3.44 -10.48
N CYS A 48 5.96 -3.86 -9.50
CA CYS A 48 6.70 -2.92 -8.66
C CYS A 48 7.76 -2.15 -9.44
N MET A 49 7.82 -0.83 -9.23
CA MET A 49 8.87 0.05 -9.76
C MET A 49 10.12 -0.04 -8.88
N SER A 50 10.77 -1.21 -8.90
CA SER A 50 12.06 -1.40 -8.22
C SER A 50 13.22 -0.87 -9.08
N LYS A 51 14.05 0.00 -8.50
CA LYS A 51 15.17 0.71 -9.16
C LYS A 51 16.27 -0.23 -9.71
N TYR A 52 16.29 -1.50 -9.30
CA TYR A 52 17.32 -2.47 -9.65
C TYR A 52 16.73 -3.80 -10.14
N VAL A 53 16.30 -3.84 -11.41
CA VAL A 53 16.06 -5.10 -12.14
C VAL A 53 17.08 -5.21 -13.28
N PHE A 54 18.37 -5.14 -12.92
CA PHE A 54 19.47 -5.47 -13.83
C PHE A 54 19.71 -6.98 -13.83
N LEU A 55 19.12 -7.67 -14.82
CA LEU A 55 19.63 -8.89 -15.46
C LEU A 55 20.36 -9.90 -14.55
N SER A 56 19.64 -10.54 -13.63
CA SER A 56 19.98 -11.88 -13.09
C SER A 56 18.94 -12.41 -12.10
N HIS A 57 18.31 -11.52 -11.33
CA HIS A 57 17.27 -11.88 -10.36
C HIS A 57 15.97 -11.13 -10.64
N MET A 58 15.19 -11.62 -11.62
CA MET A 58 13.77 -11.27 -11.73
C MET A 58 13.01 -11.98 -10.61
N THR A 59 13.00 -11.38 -9.41
CA THR A 59 12.24 -11.89 -8.28
C THR A 59 10.75 -11.91 -8.62
N ILE A 60 10.10 -13.04 -8.35
CA ILE A 60 8.68 -13.29 -8.68
C ILE A 60 7.77 -12.16 -8.19
N ALA A 61 8.13 -11.49 -7.09
CA ALA A 61 7.44 -10.32 -6.54
C ALA A 61 7.13 -9.21 -7.57
N CYS A 62 8.09 -8.78 -8.41
CA CYS A 62 7.82 -7.73 -9.42
C CYS A 62 7.18 -8.26 -10.73
N LEU A 63 6.83 -9.55 -10.82
CA LEU A 63 5.91 -10.04 -11.84
C LEU A 63 4.44 -9.97 -11.39
N LEU A 64 4.19 -9.70 -10.10
CA LEU A 64 2.86 -9.58 -9.53
C LEU A 64 2.41 -8.11 -9.52
N LEU A 65 1.09 -7.91 -9.44
CA LEU A 65 0.44 -6.59 -9.39
C LEU A 65 0.63 -5.92 -8.01
N THR A 66 1.89 -5.68 -7.65
CA THR A 66 2.38 -5.15 -6.38
C THR A 66 2.25 -3.63 -6.27
N SER A 67 1.95 -2.94 -7.38
CA SER A 67 1.71 -1.51 -7.44
C SER A 67 0.32 -1.19 -8.02
N VAL A 68 -0.20 -0.01 -7.69
CA VAL A 68 -1.29 0.66 -8.41
C VAL A 68 -0.87 2.09 -8.75
N THR A 69 -1.28 2.54 -9.92
CA THR A 69 -0.97 3.87 -10.47
C THR A 69 -2.18 4.42 -11.22
N HIS A 70 -2.14 5.71 -11.54
CA HIS A 70 -3.09 6.34 -12.44
C HIS A 70 -2.99 5.79 -13.89
N ASN A 71 -4.09 5.85 -14.65
CA ASN A 71 -4.11 5.57 -16.09
C ASN A 71 -4.51 6.78 -16.96
N ASN A 72 -4.90 7.88 -16.32
CA ASN A 72 -5.24 9.15 -16.94
C ASN A 72 -4.90 10.31 -15.98
N PRO A 73 -4.82 11.57 -16.43
CA PRO A 73 -4.53 12.72 -15.57
C PRO A 73 -5.77 13.32 -14.89
N ASP A 74 -6.96 12.74 -15.05
CA ASP A 74 -8.23 13.32 -14.57
C ASP A 74 -8.21 13.55 -13.04
N PRO A 75 -8.89 14.58 -12.51
CA PRO A 75 -8.94 14.86 -11.07
C PRO A 75 -9.44 13.67 -10.23
N LYS A 76 -8.65 13.25 -9.24
CA LYS A 76 -8.93 12.16 -8.29
C LYS A 76 -8.83 12.68 -6.84
N THR A 77 -9.54 12.02 -5.92
CA THR A 77 -9.37 12.20 -4.47
C THR A 77 -9.92 10.98 -3.73
N ASN A 78 -9.39 10.69 -2.54
CA ASN A 78 -9.86 9.63 -1.63
C ASN A 78 -10.00 8.22 -2.27
N LEU A 79 -9.17 7.91 -3.26
CA LEU A 79 -9.16 6.59 -3.90
C LEU A 79 -8.81 5.51 -2.87
N THR A 80 -9.53 4.40 -2.90
CA THR A 80 -9.34 3.25 -2.02
C THR A 80 -9.14 1.98 -2.83
N PHE A 81 -8.09 1.22 -2.50
CA PHE A 81 -7.67 0.00 -3.19
C PHE A 81 -7.75 -1.18 -2.25
N THR A 82 -8.09 -2.36 -2.78
CA THR A 82 -7.98 -3.61 -2.01
C THR A 82 -6.62 -4.23 -2.27
N TRP A 83 -5.83 -4.44 -1.22
CA TRP A 83 -4.57 -5.17 -1.24
C TRP A 83 -4.73 -6.55 -0.61
N LYS A 84 -4.11 -7.56 -1.24
CA LYS A 84 -4.16 -8.96 -0.82
C LYS A 84 -2.80 -9.42 -0.33
N GLN A 85 -2.78 -9.90 0.91
CA GLN A 85 -1.60 -10.45 1.54
C GLN A 85 -1.22 -11.81 0.93
N PRO A 86 0.08 -12.07 0.62
CA PRO A 86 0.54 -13.41 0.31
C PRO A 86 0.40 -14.32 1.53
N SER A 87 -0.06 -15.56 1.35
CA SER A 87 -0.10 -16.56 2.43
C SER A 87 1.30 -16.97 2.93
N SER A 88 2.35 -16.71 2.14
CA SER A 88 3.75 -16.99 2.45
C SER A 88 4.52 -15.82 3.06
N PHE A 89 3.97 -14.60 3.04
CA PHE A 89 4.64 -13.46 3.67
C PHE A 89 4.47 -13.56 5.19
N THR A 90 5.52 -13.18 5.93
CA THR A 90 5.51 -13.06 7.39
C THR A 90 6.34 -11.83 7.79
N GLY A 91 5.98 -11.20 8.90
CA GLY A 91 6.59 -9.94 9.36
C GLY A 91 5.72 -8.72 9.06
N SER A 92 6.36 -7.56 8.99
CA SER A 92 5.72 -6.25 8.83
C SER A 92 5.93 -5.68 7.44
N LEU A 93 4.98 -4.86 7.01
CA LEU A 93 5.06 -4.06 5.79
C LEU A 93 4.55 -2.64 6.04
N HIS A 94 4.84 -1.74 5.09
CA HIS A 94 4.18 -0.44 5.00
C HIS A 94 3.73 -0.22 3.55
N PHE A 95 2.76 0.67 3.37
CA PHE A 95 2.43 1.17 2.05
C PHE A 95 3.20 2.46 1.79
N GLN A 96 3.83 2.55 0.63
CA GLN A 96 4.62 3.70 0.21
C GLN A 96 4.08 4.20 -1.14
N GLY A 97 4.03 5.52 -1.32
CA GLY A 97 3.57 6.10 -2.57
C GLY A 97 4.12 7.49 -2.88
N ALA A 98 3.72 7.96 -4.05
CA ALA A 98 3.88 9.35 -4.48
C ALA A 98 2.58 9.82 -5.16
N VAL A 99 2.33 11.12 -5.11
CA VAL A 99 1.12 11.77 -5.63
C VAL A 99 1.53 13.05 -6.36
N ALA A 100 0.98 13.27 -7.55
CA ALA A 100 1.17 14.47 -8.35
C ALA A 100 -0.16 15.24 -8.43
N VAL A 101 -0.18 16.46 -7.89
CA VAL A 101 -1.35 17.36 -7.94
C VAL A 101 -1.53 17.89 -9.35
N ASP A 102 -0.44 18.49 -9.82
CA ASP A 102 -0.28 19.21 -11.07
C ASP A 102 1.18 18.98 -11.54
N HIS A 103 1.62 19.76 -12.53
CA HIS A 103 2.95 19.61 -13.12
C HIS A 103 4.09 20.00 -12.17
N ASP A 104 3.86 20.96 -11.27
CA ASP A 104 4.90 21.57 -10.45
C ASP A 104 4.82 21.12 -8.97
N THR A 105 3.68 20.57 -8.56
CA THR A 105 3.38 20.15 -7.19
C THR A 105 3.24 18.63 -7.08
N TYR A 106 4.24 17.99 -6.46
CA TYR A 106 4.25 16.56 -6.18
C TYR A 106 4.71 16.25 -4.76
N TRP A 107 4.22 15.14 -4.21
CA TRP A 107 4.64 14.59 -2.93
C TRP A 107 5.17 13.18 -3.14
N VAL A 108 6.35 12.89 -2.61
CA VAL A 108 7.04 11.61 -2.73
C VAL A 108 7.30 11.03 -1.34
N ASN A 109 7.60 9.73 -1.29
CA ASN A 109 7.95 9.03 -0.06
C ASN A 109 6.85 9.08 1.01
N ILE A 110 5.58 9.14 0.60
CA ILE A 110 4.43 9.15 1.50
C ILE A 110 4.25 7.73 2.03
N MET A 111 4.41 7.53 3.34
CA MET A 111 4.32 6.22 3.99
C MET A 111 3.08 6.11 4.87
N SER A 112 2.46 4.92 4.89
CA SER A 112 1.48 4.56 5.90
C SER A 112 2.14 4.24 7.25
N SER A 113 1.33 4.10 8.29
CA SER A 113 1.74 3.33 9.47
C SER A 113 2.13 1.90 9.09
N GLU A 114 3.01 1.29 9.87
CA GLU A 114 3.39 -0.11 9.74
C GLU A 114 2.17 -1.04 9.94
N VAL A 115 2.11 -2.11 9.15
CA VAL A 115 1.10 -3.16 9.21
C VAL A 115 1.78 -4.45 9.62
N ALA A 116 1.60 -4.83 10.89
CA ALA A 116 2.02 -6.11 11.42
C ALA A 116 1.01 -7.21 11.03
N GLN A 117 1.50 -8.40 10.67
CA GLN A 117 0.63 -9.54 10.39
C GLN A 117 -0.05 -10.12 11.62
N LEU A 118 -1.32 -10.49 11.44
CA LEU A 118 -2.02 -11.45 12.29
C LEU A 118 -1.95 -12.85 11.63
N GLN A 119 -0.91 -13.60 11.98
CA GLN A 119 -0.90 -15.06 11.76
C GLN A 119 -1.90 -15.69 12.75
N GLY A 120 -2.77 -16.57 12.26
CA GLY A 120 -3.81 -17.20 13.08
C GLY A 120 -3.21 -18.06 14.18
N SER A 121 -3.30 -17.61 15.44
CA SER A 121 -3.05 -18.43 16.62
C SER A 121 -3.93 -17.95 17.77
N VAL A 122 -4.71 -18.87 18.34
CA VAL A 122 -5.61 -18.58 19.46
C VAL A 122 -4.77 -18.42 20.73
N ALA A 123 -4.31 -17.19 20.97
CA ALA A 123 -3.62 -16.82 22.20
C ALA A 123 -4.66 -16.69 23.34
N LYS A 124 -4.83 -17.77 24.11
CA LYS A 124 -5.58 -17.75 25.37
C LYS A 124 -4.65 -17.23 26.49
N THR A 125 -4.63 -15.92 26.71
CA THR A 125 -3.94 -15.32 27.86
C THR A 125 -4.72 -14.17 28.49
N THR A 126 -4.58 -14.11 29.82
CA THR A 126 -5.29 -13.30 30.82
C THR A 126 -5.03 -11.78 30.68
N PRO A 127 -5.96 -10.89 31.08
CA PRO A 127 -5.83 -9.46 30.77
C PRO A 127 -4.94 -8.68 31.75
N SER A 128 -3.94 -7.99 31.20
CA SER A 128 -3.46 -6.69 31.69
C SER A 128 -2.92 -5.89 30.51
N ASP A 129 -3.34 -4.62 30.43
CA ASP A 129 -2.83 -3.56 29.56
C ASP A 129 -3.17 -3.62 28.05
N ALA A 130 -4.31 -2.98 27.76
CA ALA A 130 -4.90 -2.60 26.47
C ALA A 130 -3.93 -1.87 25.50
N GLN A 131 -4.11 -1.77 24.18
CA GLN A 131 -5.07 -2.23 23.15
C GLN A 131 -4.37 -1.98 21.78
N LYS A 132 -4.72 -2.47 20.57
CA LYS A 132 -5.75 -3.33 19.93
C LYS A 132 -5.07 -3.85 18.62
N LEU A 133 -5.49 -4.81 17.79
CA LEU A 133 -6.74 -5.53 17.50
C LEU A 133 -6.39 -7.01 17.21
N SER A 134 -7.17 -7.95 17.74
CA SER A 134 -7.29 -9.29 17.16
C SER A 134 -8.31 -9.23 16.01
N SER A 135 -8.05 -9.92 14.89
CA SER A 135 -9.05 -10.06 13.81
C SER A 135 -9.17 -11.51 13.33
N SER A 136 -10.32 -12.13 13.63
CA SER A 136 -10.82 -13.33 12.94
C SER A 136 -11.62 -12.95 11.68
N GLY A 137 -11.18 -11.90 10.99
CA GLY A 137 -11.85 -11.32 9.84
C GLY A 137 -10.94 -10.25 9.24
N CYS A 138 -10.24 -10.59 8.16
CA CYS A 138 -9.22 -9.70 7.62
C CYS A 138 -9.81 -8.63 6.71
N TYR A 139 -10.22 -7.54 7.35
CA TYR A 139 -10.42 -6.23 6.75
C TYR A 139 -9.79 -5.20 7.68
N ILE A 140 -8.60 -4.71 7.32
CA ILE A 140 -7.95 -3.58 7.97
C ILE A 140 -8.08 -2.37 7.03
N MET A 141 -8.55 -1.24 7.55
CA MET A 141 -8.57 0.04 6.85
C MET A 141 -7.28 0.80 7.16
N LEU A 142 -6.55 1.19 6.13
CA LEU A 142 -5.34 2.00 6.24
C LEU A 142 -5.49 3.28 5.42
N SER A 143 -5.21 4.43 6.03
CA SER A 143 -5.21 5.73 5.35
C SER A 143 -3.78 6.25 5.20
N ILE A 144 -3.43 6.61 3.98
CA ILE A 144 -2.24 7.39 3.64
C ILE A 144 -2.68 8.84 3.53
N CYS A 145 -2.35 9.64 4.56
CA CYS A 145 -2.70 11.05 4.62
C CYS A 145 -1.60 11.89 3.98
N VAL A 146 -1.93 12.60 2.90
CA VAL A 146 -0.99 13.45 2.13
C VAL A 146 -0.68 14.80 2.83
N PHE A 147 -1.05 14.96 4.09
CA PHE A 147 -1.09 16.26 4.79
C PHE A 147 0.15 16.64 5.63
N SER A 148 1.22 15.86 5.59
CA SER A 148 2.37 16.04 6.50
C SER A 148 3.74 16.14 5.80
N LEU A 149 3.99 17.25 5.10
CA LEU A 149 5.16 18.08 5.40
C LEU A 149 4.98 19.51 4.87
N PHE A 150 5.48 20.49 5.64
CA PHE A 150 5.40 21.91 5.28
C PHE A 150 6.24 22.25 4.05
N LYS A 151 5.82 23.33 3.37
CA LYS A 151 6.59 24.14 2.40
C LYS A 151 8.10 24.15 2.68
N PHE A 152 8.87 23.28 2.03
CA PHE A 152 10.33 23.39 1.93
C PHE A 152 10.82 22.63 0.69
N PHE A 153 10.61 23.23 -0.47
CA PHE A 153 11.59 23.34 -1.57
C PHE A 153 10.94 24.17 -2.69
N ALA A 154 11.01 25.49 -2.53
CA ALA A 154 10.83 26.43 -3.62
C ALA A 154 12.20 27.05 -3.90
N GLN A 155 12.93 26.46 -4.85
CA GLN A 155 14.08 27.09 -5.51
C GLN A 155 14.37 26.41 -6.84
#